data_AF-A0A496W1A7-F1
#
_entry.id   AF-A0A496W1A7-F1
#
_cell.length_a   1.000
_cell.length_b   1.000
_cell.length_c   1.000
_cell.angle_alpha   90.00
_cell.angle_beta   90.00
_cell.angle_gamma   90.00
#
_symmetry.space_group_name_H-M   'P 1'
#
loop_
_entity.id
_entity.type
_entity.pdbx_description
1 polymer ?
#
loop_
_entity_poly.entity_id
_entity_poly.type
_entity_poly.pdbx_seq_one_letter_code
_entity_poly.pdbx_strand_id
1 'polypeptide(L)'
;MFFNKFCQYSLIIALCGPPSSAAITTNCHDTESLKTFREQGEYIKALDEMDNCLALAADKQPSKNDLHLFVDLIKQVLTKDYSTSLEQAYHNFQSVLGIHLLNKPEFKFAHYFESHPTENTQLFSQIREEGEKYYFYYDTGRFFSDSRGIALTDKSLIWKNLIGKPHRLAFDDIQMLTLVYDSGYFLNKNLSWTGWKLRINNNKNNEIRLSRLPVEALMPFLSAMTYFINFNQTTADKGIMV
;
A
#
# COMPACT_ATOMS: atom_id res chain seq x y z
N MET A 1 46.78 -2.37 -69.66
CA MET A 1 46.57 -1.10 -68.92
C MET A 1 45.44 -1.35 -67.92
N PHE A 2 45.75 -1.60 -66.65
CA PHE A 2 45.83 -0.59 -65.59
C PHE A 2 44.51 0.21 -65.47
N PHE A 3 43.60 -0.18 -64.57
CA PHE A 3 43.49 0.20 -63.14
C PHE A 3 42.70 1.50 -62.91
N ASN A 4 41.51 1.38 -62.28
CA ASN A 4 41.03 2.15 -61.12
C ASN A 4 39.60 1.70 -60.77
N LYS A 5 39.39 0.75 -59.85
CA LYS A 5 39.30 0.85 -58.37
C LYS A 5 38.19 1.78 -57.83
N PHE A 6 37.10 1.12 -57.46
CA PHE A 6 36.24 1.24 -56.27
C PHE A 6 36.48 2.37 -55.27
N CYS A 7 35.36 2.97 -54.82
CA CYS A 7 34.94 2.94 -53.40
C CYS A 7 33.48 3.41 -53.27
N GLN A 8 32.52 2.48 -53.32
CA GLN A 8 31.19 2.70 -52.76
C GLN A 8 31.21 2.11 -51.33
N TYR A 9 31.16 2.99 -50.33
CA TYR A 9 31.08 2.58 -48.94
C TYR A 9 29.70 1.97 -48.69
N SER A 10 29.63 0.64 -48.58
CA SER A 10 28.48 -0.04 -47.98
C SER A 10 28.69 -0.01 -46.47
N LEU A 11 28.00 0.89 -45.78
CA LEU A 11 27.90 0.88 -44.33
C LEU A 11 26.95 -0.25 -43.94
N ILE A 12 27.48 -1.45 -43.72
CA ILE A 12 26.74 -2.52 -43.05
C ILE A 12 26.71 -2.16 -41.57
N ILE A 13 25.65 -1.46 -41.15
CA ILE A 13 25.31 -1.41 -39.73
C ILE A 13 24.77 -2.79 -39.40
N ALA A 14 25.62 -3.63 -38.80
CA ALA A 14 25.17 -4.78 -38.04
C ALA A 14 24.38 -4.23 -36.84
N LEU A 15 23.08 -4.03 -37.03
CA LEU A 15 22.15 -3.96 -35.92
C LEU A 15 22.16 -5.35 -35.28
N CYS A 16 23.11 -5.58 -34.36
CA CYS A 16 22.85 -6.43 -33.22
C CYS A 16 21.74 -5.75 -32.42
N GLY A 17 20.52 -5.86 -32.94
CA GLY A 17 19.34 -5.58 -32.15
C GLY A 17 19.40 -6.48 -30.92
N PRO A 18 19.12 -5.97 -29.72
CA PRO A 18 18.84 -6.85 -28.60
C PRO A 18 17.78 -7.85 -29.06
N PRO A 19 17.85 -9.12 -28.62
CA PRO A 19 16.92 -10.14 -29.05
C PRO A 19 15.52 -9.57 -28.91
N SER A 20 14.81 -9.59 -30.03
CA SER A 20 13.39 -9.28 -30.17
C SER A 20 12.73 -9.68 -28.88
N SER A 21 12.20 -8.70 -28.15
CA SER A 21 11.42 -8.93 -26.94
C SER A 21 10.34 -9.94 -27.32
N ALA A 22 10.61 -11.21 -27.02
CA ALA A 22 9.59 -12.22 -26.97
C ALA A 22 8.52 -11.59 -26.10
N ALA A 23 7.30 -11.52 -26.63
CA ALA A 23 6.15 -11.28 -25.77
C ALA A 23 6.12 -12.48 -24.82
N ILE A 24 6.88 -12.38 -23.72
CA ILE A 24 6.96 -13.44 -22.75
C ILE A 24 5.59 -13.40 -22.09
N THR A 25 4.74 -14.35 -22.49
CA THR A 25 3.59 -14.79 -21.72
C THR A 25 4.10 -15.54 -20.48
N THR A 26 5.04 -14.97 -19.75
CA THR A 26 5.48 -15.49 -18.46
C THR A 26 4.44 -15.08 -17.46
N ASN A 27 3.88 -16.07 -16.78
CA ASN A 27 3.18 -15.79 -15.54
C ASN A 27 4.16 -15.08 -14.60
N CYS A 28 3.71 -14.03 -13.92
CA CYS A 28 4.58 -13.18 -13.11
C CYS A 28 5.31 -13.95 -12.00
N HIS A 29 4.71 -15.04 -11.49
CA HIS A 29 5.29 -15.85 -10.43
C HIS A 29 6.56 -16.64 -10.82
N ASP A 30 6.90 -16.77 -12.10
CA ASP A 30 7.96 -17.68 -12.57
C ASP A 30 9.21 -16.97 -13.10
N THR A 31 9.34 -15.65 -12.86
CA THR A 31 10.55 -14.92 -13.28
C THR A 31 11.77 -15.31 -12.45
N GLU A 32 12.94 -15.36 -13.08
CA GLU A 32 14.19 -15.76 -12.43
C GLU A 32 14.65 -14.75 -11.36
N SER A 33 14.41 -13.46 -11.62
CA SER A 33 14.61 -12.36 -10.66
C SER A 33 13.80 -12.59 -9.39
N LEU A 34 12.51 -12.90 -9.52
CA LEU A 34 11.62 -13.14 -8.40
C LEU A 34 12.05 -14.35 -7.56
N LYS A 35 12.46 -15.44 -8.21
CA LYS A 35 13.00 -16.62 -7.52
C LYS A 35 14.25 -16.26 -6.70
N THR A 36 15.19 -15.56 -7.34
CA THR A 36 16.44 -15.12 -6.70
C THR A 36 16.17 -14.26 -5.47
N PHE A 37 15.33 -13.23 -5.59
CA PHE A 37 15.00 -12.36 -4.46
C PHE A 37 14.34 -13.13 -3.30
N ARG A 38 13.47 -14.09 -3.61
CA ARG A 38 12.83 -14.93 -2.58
C ARG A 38 13.81 -15.85 -1.87
N GLU A 39 14.73 -16.46 -2.59
CA GLU A 39 15.79 -17.32 -2.01
C GLU A 39 16.73 -16.52 -1.10
N GLN A 40 16.97 -15.25 -1.44
CA GLN A 40 17.79 -14.33 -0.66
C GLN A 40 17.04 -13.68 0.52
N GLY A 41 15.73 -13.89 0.65
CA GLY A 41 14.89 -13.24 1.66
C GLY A 41 14.63 -11.75 1.40
N GLU A 42 14.91 -11.26 0.18
CA GLU A 42 14.70 -9.87 -0.22
C GLU A 42 13.23 -9.63 -0.62
N TYR A 43 12.31 -9.83 0.31
CA TYR A 43 10.87 -9.88 0.03
C TYR A 43 10.28 -8.57 -0.50
N ILE A 44 10.85 -7.41 -0.16
CA ILE A 44 10.43 -6.12 -0.73
C ILE A 44 10.74 -6.09 -2.23
N LYS A 45 11.96 -6.45 -2.64
CA LYS A 45 12.33 -6.49 -4.06
C LYS A 45 11.52 -7.55 -4.82
N ALA A 46 11.24 -8.68 -4.20
CA ALA A 46 10.35 -9.69 -4.75
C ALA A 46 8.92 -9.16 -4.94
N LEU A 47 8.39 -8.42 -3.96
CA LEU A 47 7.08 -7.77 -4.07
C LEU A 47 7.06 -6.74 -5.20
N ASP A 48 8.08 -5.89 -5.30
CA ASP A 48 8.18 -4.86 -6.34
C ASP A 48 8.24 -5.49 -7.75
N GLU A 49 9.03 -6.55 -7.93
CA GLU A 49 9.12 -7.29 -9.20
C GLU A 49 7.75 -7.88 -9.60
N MET A 50 7.10 -8.54 -8.64
CA MET A 50 5.77 -9.13 -8.84
C MET A 50 4.72 -8.07 -9.16
N ASP A 51 4.74 -6.95 -8.42
CA ASP A 51 3.82 -5.83 -8.56
C ASP A 51 3.95 -5.17 -9.94
N ASN A 52 5.17 -4.90 -10.37
CA ASN A 52 5.46 -4.33 -11.69
C ASN A 52 4.99 -5.25 -12.82
N CYS A 53 5.23 -6.56 -12.69
CA CYS A 53 4.76 -7.52 -13.68
C CYS A 53 3.22 -7.54 -13.77
N LEU A 54 2.53 -7.56 -12.63
CA LEU A 54 1.07 -7.53 -12.59
C LEU A 54 0.51 -6.22 -13.16
N ALA A 55 1.15 -5.09 -12.89
CA ALA A 55 0.77 -3.78 -13.42
C ALA A 55 0.89 -3.73 -14.95
N LEU A 56 1.96 -4.30 -15.51
CA LEU A 56 2.16 -4.38 -16.97
C LEU A 56 1.19 -5.36 -17.64
N ALA A 57 0.76 -6.38 -16.91
CA ALA A 57 -0.23 -7.36 -17.35
C ALA A 57 -1.68 -6.94 -17.08
N ALA A 58 -1.97 -5.65 -16.81
CA ALA A 58 -3.29 -5.18 -16.37
C ALA A 58 -4.48 -5.60 -17.26
N ASP A 59 -4.27 -5.80 -18.56
CA ASP A 59 -5.30 -6.27 -19.50
C ASP A 59 -5.52 -7.79 -19.47
N LYS A 60 -4.70 -8.53 -18.72
CA LYS A 60 -4.77 -9.97 -18.55
C LYS A 60 -5.16 -10.28 -17.11
N GLN A 61 -6.10 -11.19 -16.94
CA GLN A 61 -6.44 -11.69 -15.61
C GLN A 61 -5.24 -12.46 -15.03
N PRO A 62 -4.71 -12.07 -13.85
CA PRO A 62 -3.61 -12.79 -13.23
C PRO A 62 -3.98 -14.24 -12.95
N SER A 63 -3.00 -15.15 -13.05
CA SER A 63 -3.23 -16.55 -12.70
C SER A 63 -3.47 -16.70 -11.19
N LYS A 64 -4.09 -17.81 -10.78
CA LYS A 64 -4.27 -18.13 -9.34
C LYS A 64 -2.93 -18.17 -8.60
N ASN A 65 -1.87 -18.67 -9.24
CA ASN A 65 -0.54 -18.73 -8.65
C ASN A 65 0.06 -17.34 -8.48
N ASP A 66 -0.18 -16.44 -9.45
CA ASP A 66 0.27 -15.05 -9.33
C ASP A 66 -0.37 -14.36 -8.13
N LEU A 67 -1.71 -14.47 -8.01
CA LEU A 67 -2.43 -13.89 -6.88
C LEU A 67 -2.00 -14.48 -5.53
N HIS A 68 -1.78 -15.80 -5.49
CA HIS A 68 -1.34 -16.47 -4.27
C HIS A 68 0.05 -16.00 -3.85
N LEU A 69 1.01 -15.98 -4.78
CA LEU A 69 2.36 -15.52 -4.49
C LEU A 69 2.39 -14.05 -4.10
N PHE A 70 1.63 -13.19 -4.77
CA PHE A 70 1.54 -11.77 -4.45
C PHE A 70 1.05 -11.54 -3.01
N VAL A 71 0.00 -12.24 -2.60
CA VAL A 71 -0.53 -12.18 -1.23
C VAL A 71 0.51 -12.70 -0.23
N ASP A 72 1.23 -13.76 -0.55
CA ASP A 72 2.24 -14.30 0.36
C ASP A 72 3.47 -13.39 0.47
N LEU A 73 3.87 -12.71 -0.60
CA LEU A 73 4.92 -11.69 -0.55
C LEU A 73 4.53 -10.51 0.34
N ILE A 74 3.29 -10.02 0.25
CA ILE A 74 2.79 -8.98 1.16
C ILE A 74 2.91 -9.43 2.63
N LYS A 75 2.53 -10.68 2.94
CA LYS A 75 2.68 -11.21 4.31
C LYS A 75 4.14 -11.28 4.75
N GLN A 76 5.04 -11.72 3.86
CA GLN A 76 6.47 -11.80 4.16
C GLN A 76 7.06 -10.40 4.42
N VAL A 77 6.73 -9.41 3.60
CA VAL A 77 7.12 -8.00 3.83
C VAL A 77 6.58 -7.47 5.15
N LEU A 78 5.34 -7.82 5.51
CA LEU A 78 4.70 -7.40 6.77
C LEU A 78 4.97 -8.37 7.93
N THR A 79 6.01 -9.20 7.85
CA THR A 79 6.45 -9.99 8.99
C THR A 79 7.32 -9.10 9.88
N LYS A 80 7.03 -9.09 11.19
CA LYS A 80 7.90 -8.50 12.20
C LYS A 80 8.51 -9.61 13.04
N ASP A 81 9.78 -9.46 13.36
CA ASP A 81 10.48 -10.23 14.38
C ASP A 81 11.03 -9.29 15.47
N TYR A 82 11.67 -9.86 16.49
CA TYR A 82 12.25 -9.09 17.59
C TYR A 82 13.37 -8.12 17.17
N SER A 83 13.93 -8.29 15.97
CA SER A 83 15.01 -7.44 15.44
C SER A 83 14.50 -6.33 14.52
N THR A 84 13.21 -6.33 14.18
CA THR A 84 12.62 -5.36 13.26
C THR A 84 12.64 -3.97 13.90
N SER A 85 13.47 -3.08 13.35
CA SER A 85 13.55 -1.69 13.80
C SER A 85 12.30 -0.90 13.41
N LEU A 86 12.08 0.22 14.10
CA LEU A 86 11.01 1.18 13.77
C LEU A 86 11.10 1.65 12.30
N GLU A 87 12.30 1.97 11.84
CA GLU A 87 12.56 2.40 10.46
C GLU A 87 12.21 1.29 9.46
N GLN A 88 12.62 0.05 9.73
CA GLN A 88 12.30 -1.08 8.88
C GLN A 88 10.79 -1.35 8.83
N ALA A 89 10.10 -1.27 9.96
CA ALA A 89 8.66 -1.48 10.01
C ALA A 89 7.91 -0.41 9.20
N TYR A 90 8.29 0.86 9.32
CA TYR A 90 7.69 1.91 8.50
C TYR A 90 8.02 1.74 7.02
N HIS A 91 9.24 1.33 6.68
CA HIS A 91 9.59 1.02 5.30
C HIS A 91 8.72 -0.10 4.72
N ASN A 92 8.57 -1.23 5.44
CA ASN A 92 7.71 -2.35 5.04
C ASN A 92 6.25 -1.91 4.82
N PHE A 93 5.71 -1.10 5.74
CA PHE A 93 4.39 -0.53 5.63
C PHE A 93 4.22 0.33 4.36
N GLN A 94 5.19 1.21 4.10
CA GLN A 94 5.18 2.07 2.91
C GLN A 94 5.30 1.27 1.62
N SER A 95 6.16 0.25 1.57
CA SER A 95 6.33 -0.61 0.39
C SER A 95 5.02 -1.30 0.01
N VAL A 96 4.28 -1.87 0.97
CA VAL A 96 2.97 -2.48 0.68
C VAL A 96 1.93 -1.46 0.24
N LEU A 97 1.96 -0.24 0.77
CA LEU A 97 1.06 0.83 0.31
C LEU A 97 1.47 1.46 -1.03
N GLY A 98 2.68 1.17 -1.51
CA GLY A 98 3.23 1.64 -2.79
C GLY A 98 2.91 0.77 -4.00
N ILE A 99 2.26 -0.38 -3.80
CA ILE A 99 1.90 -1.31 -4.88
C ILE A 99 0.93 -0.69 -5.92
N HIS A 100 0.91 -1.21 -7.14
CA HIS A 100 0.10 -0.67 -8.24
C HIS A 100 -1.41 -0.63 -7.93
N LEU A 101 -1.93 -1.57 -7.13
CA LEU A 101 -3.34 -1.58 -6.71
C LEU A 101 -3.70 -0.37 -5.84
N LEU A 102 -2.70 0.24 -5.20
CA LEU A 102 -2.83 1.34 -4.24
C LEU A 102 -2.23 2.66 -4.74
N ASN A 103 -1.87 2.74 -6.03
CA ASN A 103 -1.31 3.97 -6.62
C ASN A 103 -2.33 5.10 -6.85
N LYS A 104 -3.63 4.78 -6.89
CA LYS A 104 -4.71 5.77 -7.09
C LYS A 104 -5.05 6.55 -5.82
N PRO A 105 -5.19 5.90 -4.65
CA PRO A 105 -5.26 6.62 -3.37
C PRO A 105 -4.11 7.61 -3.19
N GLU A 106 -4.43 8.86 -2.88
CA GLU A 106 -3.43 9.87 -2.53
C GLU A 106 -2.99 9.68 -1.08
N PHE A 107 -2.03 8.79 -0.87
CA PHE A 107 -1.41 8.57 0.43
C PHE A 107 -0.31 9.60 0.72
N LYS A 108 -0.30 10.10 1.95
CA LYS A 108 0.75 10.99 2.46
C LYS A 108 1.46 10.30 3.61
N PHE A 109 2.79 10.24 3.53
CA PHE A 109 3.63 9.61 4.54
C PHE A 109 4.36 10.63 5.41
N ALA A 110 5.06 10.18 6.45
CA ALA A 110 5.80 11.02 7.42
C ALA A 110 6.55 12.20 6.77
N HIS A 111 7.35 11.93 5.73
CA HIS A 111 8.13 12.95 5.02
C HIS A 111 7.30 14.11 4.45
N TYR A 112 6.05 13.85 4.03
CA TYR A 112 5.15 14.90 3.57
C TYR A 112 4.87 15.92 4.68
N PHE A 113 4.66 15.46 5.90
CA PHE A 113 4.36 16.32 7.05
C PHE A 113 5.59 17.05 7.58
N GLU A 114 6.77 16.44 7.46
CA GLU A 114 8.04 17.08 7.78
C GLU A 114 8.37 18.23 6.81
N SER A 115 8.10 18.02 5.52
CA SER A 115 8.34 19.02 4.45
C SER A 115 7.24 20.09 4.35
N HIS A 116 6.04 19.81 4.89
CA HIS A 116 4.91 20.73 4.90
C HIS A 116 4.39 20.93 6.34
N PRO A 117 5.20 21.47 7.26
CA PRO A 117 4.79 21.70 8.63
C PRO A 117 3.79 22.85 8.68
N THR A 118 2.50 22.56 8.53
CA THR A 118 1.45 23.52 8.85
C THR A 118 1.12 23.43 10.34
N GLU A 119 0.90 24.56 11.02
CA GLU A 119 0.49 24.60 12.44
C GLU A 119 -0.75 23.74 12.75
N ASN A 120 -1.53 23.43 11.71
CA ASN A 120 -2.67 22.54 11.73
C ASN A 120 -2.64 21.64 10.48
N THR A 121 -2.42 20.34 10.64
CA THR A 121 -2.97 19.30 9.76
C THR A 121 -4.47 19.22 10.04
N GLN A 122 -5.21 20.20 9.49
CA GLN A 122 -6.50 20.73 9.97
C GLN A 122 -7.63 19.74 10.27
N LEU A 123 -7.63 18.52 9.71
CA LEU A 123 -8.74 17.59 9.95
C LEU A 123 -8.75 17.04 11.38
N PHE A 124 -7.57 16.90 12.00
CA PHE A 124 -7.39 16.12 13.23
C PHE A 124 -6.63 16.87 14.33
N SER A 125 -6.25 18.13 14.10
CA SER A 125 -5.46 18.90 15.06
C SER A 125 -6.13 19.04 16.43
N GLN A 126 -7.47 19.04 16.48
CA GLN A 126 -8.24 19.18 17.73
C GLN A 126 -8.24 17.93 18.62
N ILE A 127 -7.91 16.76 18.07
CA ILE A 127 -7.96 15.47 18.79
C ILE A 127 -6.59 14.80 18.89
N ARG A 128 -5.60 15.33 18.17
CA ARG A 128 -4.21 14.88 18.24
C ARG A 128 -3.59 15.39 19.55
N GLU A 129 -2.86 14.53 20.23
CA GLU A 129 -2.10 14.95 21.41
C GLU A 129 -0.93 15.86 21.03
N GLU A 130 -0.52 16.69 21.98
CA GLU A 130 0.68 17.50 21.81
C GLU A 130 1.90 16.59 21.56
N GLY A 131 2.70 16.93 20.55
CA GLY A 131 3.89 16.17 20.14
C GLY A 131 3.64 14.88 19.33
N GLU A 132 2.39 14.44 19.16
CA GLU A 132 2.05 13.23 18.37
C GLU A 132 2.34 13.44 16.88
N LYS A 133 3.09 12.55 16.23
CA LYS A 133 3.60 12.73 14.86
C LYS A 133 2.79 11.93 13.85
N TYR A 134 2.53 12.50 12.67
CA TYR A 134 1.89 11.75 11.57
C TYR A 134 2.88 10.85 10.84
N TYR A 135 2.48 9.60 10.62
CA TYR A 135 3.20 8.66 9.77
C TYR A 135 2.46 8.37 8.47
N PHE A 136 1.14 8.45 8.50
CA PHE A 136 0.30 8.15 7.36
C PHE A 136 -0.97 8.99 7.40
N TYR A 137 -1.42 9.40 6.22
CA TYR A 137 -2.74 9.97 5.99
C TYR A 137 -3.30 9.51 4.65
N TYR A 138 -4.59 9.23 4.66
CA TYR A 138 -5.38 8.90 3.49
C TYR A 138 -6.60 9.82 3.40
N ASP A 139 -6.70 10.58 2.31
CA ASP A 139 -7.87 11.38 1.97
C ASP A 139 -9.00 10.49 1.41
N THR A 140 -10.01 10.23 2.24
CA THR A 140 -11.16 9.42 1.84
C THR A 140 -12.22 10.23 1.08
N GLY A 141 -11.95 11.49 0.76
CA GLY A 141 -12.78 12.42 0.01
C GLY A 141 -13.57 13.37 0.90
N ARG A 142 -14.63 13.95 0.35
CA ARG A 142 -15.52 14.87 1.06
C ARG A 142 -16.94 14.34 1.15
N PHE A 143 -17.67 14.76 2.18
CA PHE A 143 -19.12 14.64 2.23
C PHE A 143 -19.69 16.05 2.39
N PHE A 144 -20.37 16.53 1.35
CA PHE A 144 -20.57 17.97 1.14
C PHE A 144 -19.23 18.72 1.16
N SER A 145 -19.10 19.78 1.97
CA SER A 145 -17.86 20.55 2.13
C SER A 145 -16.89 19.95 3.15
N ASP A 146 -17.36 19.03 4.01
CA ASP A 146 -16.57 18.43 5.07
C ASP A 146 -15.54 17.44 4.54
N SER A 147 -14.28 17.66 4.90
CA SER A 147 -13.18 16.74 4.60
C SER A 147 -13.29 15.47 5.46
N ARG A 148 -12.80 14.35 4.90
CA ARG A 148 -12.78 13.04 5.53
C ARG A 148 -11.40 12.43 5.36
N GLY A 149 -11.04 11.52 6.25
CA GLY A 149 -9.75 10.87 6.16
C GLY A 149 -9.50 9.86 7.25
N ILE A 150 -8.37 9.18 7.09
CA ILE A 150 -7.79 8.24 8.04
C ILE A 150 -6.33 8.67 8.24
N ALA A 151 -5.85 8.66 9.47
CA ALA A 151 -4.47 8.93 9.79
C ALA A 151 -3.93 7.90 10.78
N LEU A 152 -2.66 7.56 10.62
CA LEU A 152 -1.88 6.85 11.63
C LEU A 152 -0.79 7.78 12.14
N THR A 153 -0.65 7.82 13.45
CA THR A 153 0.41 8.55 14.13
C THR A 153 1.40 7.57 14.79
N ASP A 154 2.33 8.06 15.59
CA ASP A 154 3.12 7.25 16.52
C ASP A 154 2.33 6.67 17.70
N LYS A 155 1.08 7.11 17.91
CA LYS A 155 0.29 6.74 19.11
C LYS A 155 -1.09 6.16 18.82
N SER A 156 -1.72 6.56 17.71
CA SER A 156 -3.13 6.33 17.53
C SER A 156 -3.56 6.19 16.07
N LEU A 157 -4.71 5.53 15.91
CA LEU A 157 -5.52 5.57 14.71
C LEU A 157 -6.55 6.70 14.84
N ILE A 158 -6.58 7.58 13.86
CA ILE A 158 -7.45 8.75 13.83
C ILE A 158 -8.29 8.74 12.55
N TRP A 159 -9.58 9.06 12.62
CA TRP A 159 -10.43 9.10 11.43
C TRP A 159 -11.61 10.06 11.53
N LYS A 160 -12.12 10.48 10.37
CA LYS A 160 -13.41 11.20 10.24
C LYS A 160 -14.15 10.69 9.02
N ASN A 161 -15.38 10.20 9.22
CA ASN A 161 -16.19 9.56 8.18
C ASN A 161 -17.21 10.46 7.47
N LEU A 162 -17.79 11.43 8.18
CA LEU A 162 -18.91 12.27 7.74
C LEU A 162 -18.83 13.63 8.46
N ILE A 163 -19.91 14.42 8.39
CA ILE A 163 -20.14 15.58 9.25
C ILE A 163 -20.01 15.15 10.71
N GLY A 164 -19.30 15.94 11.52
CA GLY A 164 -19.12 15.69 12.94
C GLY A 164 -17.67 15.76 13.39
N LYS A 165 -17.44 15.32 14.63
CA LYS A 165 -16.12 15.31 15.25
C LYS A 165 -15.30 14.14 14.73
N PRO A 166 -13.99 14.32 14.55
CA PRO A 166 -13.11 13.20 14.28
C PRO A 166 -12.98 12.30 15.52
N HIS A 167 -12.58 11.05 15.29
CA HIS A 167 -12.39 10.03 16.31
C HIS A 167 -10.91 9.69 16.44
N ARG A 168 -10.50 9.31 17.65
CA ARG A 168 -9.16 8.85 17.98
C ARG A 168 -9.25 7.58 18.81
N LEU A 169 -8.36 6.63 18.54
CA LEU A 169 -8.18 5.45 19.37
C LEU A 169 -6.69 5.13 19.47
N ALA A 170 -6.15 5.06 20.69
CA ALA A 170 -4.75 4.68 20.90
C ALA A 170 -4.52 3.25 20.38
N PHE A 171 -3.31 2.94 19.92
CA PHE A 171 -3.04 1.61 19.35
C PHE A 171 -3.27 0.48 20.36
N ASP A 172 -2.94 0.71 21.64
CA ASP A 172 -3.15 -0.25 22.73
C ASP A 172 -4.63 -0.55 23.02
N ASP A 173 -5.53 0.34 22.60
CA ASP A 173 -6.98 0.14 22.73
C ASP A 173 -7.58 -0.61 21.53
N ILE A 174 -6.80 -0.92 20.50
CA ILE A 174 -7.26 -1.63 19.30
C ILE A 174 -7.00 -3.13 19.45
N GLN A 175 -8.04 -3.89 19.79
CA GLN A 175 -7.94 -5.33 19.96
C GLN A 175 -8.19 -6.09 18.65
N MET A 176 -9.04 -5.54 17.78
CA MET A 176 -9.39 -6.19 16.53
C MET A 176 -9.90 -5.21 15.47
N LEU A 177 -9.70 -5.62 14.23
CA LEU A 177 -10.16 -4.93 13.03
C LEU A 177 -10.95 -5.90 12.17
N THR A 178 -12.22 -5.59 11.91
CA THR A 178 -13.11 -6.44 11.10
C THR A 178 -13.50 -5.70 9.83
N LEU A 179 -13.27 -6.32 8.66
CA LEU A 179 -13.80 -5.81 7.39
C LEU A 179 -15.29 -6.14 7.30
N VAL A 180 -16.12 -5.12 7.08
CA VAL A 180 -17.58 -5.25 6.99
C VAL A 180 -18.05 -4.65 5.66
N TYR A 181 -18.93 -5.37 4.97
CA TYR A 181 -19.62 -4.86 3.79
C TYR A 181 -21.03 -4.39 4.16
N ASP A 182 -21.34 -3.14 3.82
CA ASP A 182 -22.67 -2.55 3.96
C ASP A 182 -23.34 -2.44 2.59
N SER A 183 -24.28 -3.34 2.32
CA SER A 183 -25.02 -3.41 1.05
C SER A 183 -26.04 -2.27 0.87
N GLY A 184 -26.35 -1.50 1.91
CA GLY A 184 -27.33 -0.41 1.86
C GLY A 184 -26.88 0.83 1.06
N TYR A 185 -25.60 0.91 0.67
CA TYR A 185 -25.01 2.08 0.01
C TYR A 185 -24.86 1.96 -1.52
N PHE A 186 -25.42 0.92 -2.15
CA PHE A 186 -25.37 0.70 -3.61
C PHE A 186 -26.04 1.80 -4.48
N LEU A 187 -26.71 2.78 -3.88
CA LEU A 187 -27.60 3.71 -4.60
C LEU A 187 -26.93 4.99 -5.15
N ASN A 188 -25.60 5.13 -5.12
CA ASN A 188 -24.97 6.29 -5.78
C ASN A 188 -23.62 5.93 -6.40
N LYS A 189 -23.64 5.56 -7.69
CA LYS A 189 -22.43 5.40 -8.52
C LYS A 189 -21.57 6.67 -8.61
N ASN A 190 -22.10 7.83 -8.20
CA ASN A 190 -21.42 9.13 -8.22
C ASN A 190 -20.86 9.59 -6.87
N LEU A 191 -21.10 8.84 -5.78
CA LEU A 191 -20.45 9.11 -4.50
C LEU A 191 -19.38 8.04 -4.32
N SER A 192 -18.15 8.47 -4.06
CA SER A 192 -16.93 7.69 -3.86
C SER A 192 -16.94 6.74 -2.64
N TRP A 193 -18.02 5.99 -2.47
CA TRP A 193 -18.35 5.19 -1.31
C TRP A 193 -18.26 3.74 -1.71
N THR A 194 -17.18 3.09 -1.30
CA THR A 194 -17.15 1.63 -1.31
C THR A 194 -18.04 1.20 -0.14
N GLY A 195 -18.94 0.24 -0.33
CA GLY A 195 -19.77 -0.28 0.78
C GLY A 195 -18.93 -0.87 1.92
N TRP A 196 -17.61 -0.96 1.74
CA TRP A 196 -16.64 -1.49 2.66
C TRP A 196 -16.30 -0.52 3.80
N LYS A 197 -16.30 -1.07 5.01
CA LYS A 197 -15.95 -0.38 6.24
C LYS A 197 -15.01 -1.25 7.07
N LEU A 198 -14.14 -0.60 7.83
CA LEU A 198 -13.40 -1.22 8.91
C LEU A 198 -14.16 -1.00 10.21
N ARG A 199 -14.45 -2.06 10.97
CA ARG A 199 -15.04 -1.96 12.31
C ARG A 199 -13.99 -2.31 13.35
N ILE A 200 -13.73 -1.38 14.27
CA ILE A 200 -12.75 -1.54 15.33
C ILE A 200 -13.43 -2.07 16.59
N ASN A 201 -12.84 -3.07 17.24
CA ASN A 201 -13.33 -3.70 18.48
C ASN A 201 -14.79 -4.16 18.38
N ASN A 202 -15.24 -4.57 17.19
CA ASN A 202 -16.64 -4.91 16.89
C ASN A 202 -17.67 -3.84 17.31
N ASN A 203 -17.24 -2.58 17.48
CA ASN A 203 -18.11 -1.48 17.88
C ASN A 203 -18.60 -0.71 16.65
N LYS A 204 -19.92 -0.63 16.45
CA LYS A 204 -20.54 0.13 15.34
C LYS A 204 -20.23 1.63 15.38
N ASN A 205 -19.93 2.17 16.55
CA ASN A 205 -19.52 3.58 16.69
C ASN A 205 -18.08 3.81 16.23
N ASN A 206 -17.29 2.74 16.13
CA ASN A 206 -15.90 2.77 15.65
C ASN A 206 -15.80 2.12 14.26
N GLU A 207 -16.70 2.52 13.36
CA GLU A 207 -16.59 2.18 11.94
C GLU A 207 -15.77 3.24 11.22
N ILE A 208 -14.97 2.83 10.24
CA ILE A 208 -14.22 3.70 9.31
C ILE A 208 -14.64 3.33 7.90
N ARG A 209 -15.10 4.30 7.11
CA ARG A 209 -15.47 4.08 5.70
C ARG A 209 -14.22 4.06 4.83
N LEU A 210 -14.07 3.03 4.00
CA LEU A 210 -12.92 2.85 3.10
C LEU A 210 -13.20 3.44 1.71
N SER A 211 -13.83 4.62 1.68
CA SER A 211 -14.14 5.37 0.46
C SER A 211 -12.93 5.48 -0.47
N ARG A 212 -13.15 5.48 -1.79
CA ARG A 212 -12.13 5.61 -2.85
C ARG A 212 -11.09 4.49 -2.95
N LEU A 213 -11.12 3.50 -2.06
CA LEU A 213 -10.22 2.35 -2.11
C LEU A 213 -10.80 1.26 -3.04
N PRO A 214 -10.08 0.82 -4.09
CA PRO A 214 -10.57 -0.26 -4.96
C PRO A 214 -10.69 -1.57 -4.18
N VAL A 215 -11.63 -2.43 -4.58
CA VAL A 215 -11.95 -3.67 -3.86
C VAL A 215 -10.75 -4.60 -3.81
N GLU A 216 -10.01 -4.66 -4.91
CA GLU A 216 -8.81 -5.46 -5.10
C GLU A 216 -7.68 -5.03 -4.14
N ALA A 217 -7.70 -3.76 -3.70
CA ALA A 217 -6.70 -3.21 -2.80
C ALA A 217 -7.09 -3.22 -1.31
N LEU A 218 -8.31 -3.67 -0.98
CA LEU A 218 -8.78 -3.74 0.41
C LEU A 218 -7.86 -4.61 1.27
N MET A 219 -7.50 -5.80 0.79
CA MET A 219 -6.70 -6.74 1.57
C MET A 219 -5.26 -6.26 1.79
N PRO A 220 -4.51 -5.79 0.76
CA PRO A 220 -3.20 -5.18 0.97
C PRO A 220 -3.25 -3.98 1.93
N PHE A 221 -4.21 -3.08 1.75
CA PHE A 221 -4.38 -1.92 2.62
C PHE A 221 -4.63 -2.33 4.08
N LEU A 222 -5.58 -3.24 4.32
CA LEU A 222 -5.87 -3.69 5.69
C LEU A 222 -4.72 -4.46 6.32
N SER A 223 -3.96 -5.22 5.53
CA SER A 223 -2.78 -5.93 6.02
C SER A 223 -1.73 -4.92 6.51
N ALA A 224 -1.44 -3.89 5.70
CA ALA A 224 -0.50 -2.83 6.07
C ALA A 224 -0.98 -2.03 7.30
N MET A 225 -2.27 -1.65 7.35
CA MET A 225 -2.85 -0.95 8.49
C MET A 225 -2.77 -1.78 9.78
N THR A 226 -3.12 -3.06 9.71
CA THR A 226 -3.06 -3.97 10.86
C THR A 226 -1.62 -4.17 11.33
N TYR A 227 -0.69 -4.37 10.39
CA TYR A 227 0.74 -4.47 10.68
C TYR A 227 1.25 -3.23 11.42
N PHE A 228 0.96 -2.04 10.91
CA PHE A 228 1.39 -0.79 11.52
C PHE A 228 0.83 -0.65 12.94
N ILE A 229 -0.47 -0.89 13.13
CA ILE A 229 -1.12 -0.81 14.44
C ILE A 229 -0.46 -1.78 15.42
N ASN A 230 -0.31 -3.05 15.03
CA ASN A 230 0.29 -4.09 15.87
C ASN A 230 1.78 -3.85 16.16
N PHE A 231 2.50 -3.16 15.27
CA PHE A 231 3.89 -2.78 15.50
C PHE A 231 4.00 -1.69 16.58
N ASN A 232 3.08 -0.73 16.60
CA ASN A 232 3.10 0.40 17.54
C ASN A 232 2.34 0.13 18.85
N GLN A 233 1.80 -1.08 19.05
CA GLN A 233 1.23 -1.50 20.33
C GLN A 233 2.33 -1.77 21.34
N THR A 234 2.22 -1.16 22.52
CA THR A 234 3.14 -1.37 23.64
C THR A 234 2.71 -2.52 24.55
N THR A 235 1.42 -2.88 24.54
CA THR A 235 0.88 -4.01 25.31
C THR A 235 1.10 -5.38 24.65
N ALA A 236 1.39 -5.44 23.36
CA ALA A 236 1.68 -6.70 22.66
C ALA A 236 2.95 -7.39 23.20
N ASP A 237 3.93 -6.63 23.72
CA ASP A 237 5.13 -7.17 24.38
C ASP A 237 4.87 -7.69 25.81
N LYS A 238 3.66 -7.50 26.35
CA LYS A 238 3.27 -8.06 27.66
C LYS A 238 2.49 -9.38 27.54
N GLY A 239 2.24 -9.86 26.31
CA GLY A 239 1.52 -11.10 26.03
C GLY A 239 2.38 -12.37 26.04
N ILE A 240 3.70 -12.26 26.24
CA ILE A 240 4.59 -13.40 26.47
C ILE A 240 5.38 -13.15 27.75
N MET A 241 4.73 -13.36 28.89
CA MET A 241 5.40 -13.70 30.13
C MET A 241 4.65 -14.86 30.78
N VAL A 242 5.33 -16.02 30.73
CA VAL A 242 5.07 -17.33 31.37
C VAL A 242 4.03 -18.21 30.69
#